data_AF-A0A453SM43-F1
#
_entry.id   AF-A0A453SM43-F1
#
_cell.length_a   1.000
_cell.length_b   1.000
_cell.length_c   1.000
_cell.angle_alpha   90.00
_cell.angle_beta   90.00
_cell.angle_gamma   90.00
#
_symmetry.space_group_name_H-M   'P 1'
#
loop_
_entity.id
_entity.type
_entity.pdbx_description
1 polymer ?
#
loop_
_entity_poly.entity_id
_entity_poly.type
_entity_poly.pdbx_seq_one_letter_code
_entity_poly.pdbx_strand_id
1 'polypeptide(L)'
;KLKYEETVADIWPKFGTNKKELIKVHHLLNHTSGLHNALGDVVKTDPMSVCDWEEMLDQIAKSTPETEPGSSQIYHYLSFGWLCGGLIEHASGRKFQEILEEAIVHPLHIEGELYVGIPPVLRGTSYKA
;
A
#
# COMPACT_ATOMS: atom_id res chain seq x y z
N LYS A 1 -6.23 13.85 8.09
CA LYS A 1 -7.70 13.73 8.22
C LYS A 1 -8.16 12.29 8.49
N LEU A 2 -7.39 11.25 8.13
CA LEU A 2 -7.55 9.87 8.61
C LEU A 2 -7.44 9.73 10.13
N LYS A 3 -8.24 8.84 10.73
CA LYS A 3 -8.10 8.42 12.14
C LYS A 3 -7.71 6.95 12.23
N TYR A 4 -6.93 6.61 13.26
CA TYR A 4 -6.45 5.25 13.47
C TYR A 4 -7.56 4.21 13.71
N GLU A 5 -8.69 4.63 14.28
CA GLU A 5 -9.81 3.75 14.62
C GLU A 5 -10.84 3.58 13.50
N GLU A 6 -10.73 4.35 12.41
CA GLU A 6 -11.60 4.21 11.23
C GLU A 6 -11.33 2.86 10.56
N THR A 7 -12.40 2.24 10.03
CA THR A 7 -12.21 1.03 9.23
C THR A 7 -11.65 1.42 7.87
N VAL A 8 -10.79 0.56 7.33
CA VAL A 8 -10.27 0.72 5.97
C VAL A 8 -11.42 0.65 4.96
N ALA A 9 -12.46 -0.16 5.25
CA ALA A 9 -13.64 -0.31 4.41
C ALA A 9 -14.46 0.98 4.28
N ASP A 10 -14.52 1.84 5.30
CA ASP A 10 -15.22 3.14 5.22
C ASP A 10 -14.54 4.10 4.23
N ILE A 11 -13.24 3.90 3.98
CA ILE A 11 -12.39 4.78 3.17
C ILE A 11 -12.17 4.19 1.77
N TRP A 12 -11.96 2.89 1.72
CA TRP A 12 -11.76 2.09 0.51
C TRP A 12 -12.83 0.98 0.47
N PRO A 13 -14.04 1.25 -0.05
CA PRO A 13 -15.17 0.32 0.04
C PRO A 13 -14.91 -1.07 -0.55
N LYS A 14 -14.19 -1.18 -1.67
CA LYS A 14 -13.82 -2.47 -2.28
C LYS A 14 -12.97 -3.35 -1.34
N PHE A 15 -12.24 -2.74 -0.41
CA PHE A 15 -11.43 -3.45 0.58
C PHE A 15 -12.31 -4.20 1.60
N GLY A 16 -13.51 -3.72 1.92
CA GLY A 16 -14.41 -4.29 2.94
C GLY A 16 -15.10 -5.59 2.56
N THR A 17 -14.41 -6.50 1.89
CA THR A 17 -14.90 -7.83 1.51
C THR A 17 -14.04 -8.92 2.15
N ASN A 18 -14.47 -10.18 2.11
CA ASN A 18 -13.66 -11.33 2.53
C ASN A 18 -13.08 -11.20 3.96
N LYS A 19 -13.93 -10.83 4.93
CA LYS A 19 -13.57 -10.72 6.36
C LYS A 19 -12.65 -9.53 6.70
N LYS A 20 -12.63 -8.50 5.85
CA LYS A 20 -11.81 -7.30 6.03
C LYS A 20 -12.59 -6.09 6.57
N GLU A 21 -13.88 -6.24 6.84
CA GLU A 21 -14.81 -5.17 7.22
C GLU A 21 -14.39 -4.48 8.53
N LEU A 22 -13.75 -5.21 9.43
CA LEU A 22 -13.31 -4.72 10.74
C LEU A 22 -11.83 -4.32 10.79
N ILE A 23 -11.11 -4.38 9.66
CA ILE A 23 -9.71 -3.93 9.63
C ILE A 23 -9.69 -2.41 9.75
N LYS A 24 -9.02 -1.92 10.78
CA LYS A 24 -8.81 -0.50 11.05
C LYS A 24 -7.52 0.01 10.44
N VAL A 25 -7.42 1.33 10.29
CA VAL A 25 -6.21 2.00 9.79
C VAL A 25 -4.97 1.59 10.59
N HIS A 26 -5.04 1.54 11.91
CA HIS A 26 -3.89 1.13 12.72
C HIS A 26 -3.47 -0.34 12.49
N HIS A 27 -4.40 -1.24 12.13
CA HIS A 27 -4.06 -2.64 11.86
C HIS A 27 -3.15 -2.78 10.64
N LEU A 28 -3.29 -1.89 9.64
CA LEU A 28 -2.36 -1.83 8.51
C LEU A 28 -0.98 -1.38 8.98
N LEU A 29 -0.94 -0.26 9.72
CA LEU A 29 0.30 0.41 10.13
C LEU A 29 1.14 -0.38 11.12
N ASN A 30 0.50 -1.18 11.99
CA ASN A 30 1.19 -1.98 13.00
C ASN A 30 1.34 -3.46 12.58
N HIS A 31 1.04 -3.81 11.33
CA HIS A 31 1.14 -5.17 10.80
C HIS A 31 0.24 -6.22 11.47
N THR A 32 -0.95 -5.84 11.93
CA THR A 32 -1.91 -6.77 12.56
C THR A 32 -3.15 -7.05 11.70
N SER A 33 -3.18 -6.61 10.44
CA SER A 33 -4.36 -6.79 9.57
C SER A 33 -4.62 -8.23 9.10
N GLY A 34 -3.64 -9.14 9.29
CA GLY A 34 -3.70 -10.51 8.78
C GLY A 34 -3.37 -10.67 7.29
N LEU A 35 -2.99 -9.59 6.59
CA LEU A 35 -2.73 -9.56 5.14
C LEU A 35 -1.25 -9.66 4.76
N HIS A 36 -0.43 -10.23 5.64
CA HIS A 36 1.02 -10.29 5.47
C HIS A 36 1.46 -11.06 4.21
N ASN A 37 0.65 -12.04 3.77
CA ASN A 37 0.87 -12.86 2.58
C ASN A 37 -0.09 -12.56 1.41
N ALA A 38 -0.91 -11.51 1.49
CA ALA A 38 -2.01 -11.25 0.55
C ALA A 38 -1.63 -11.25 -0.95
N LEU A 39 -0.36 -11.02 -1.27
CA LEU A 39 0.17 -10.92 -2.64
C LEU A 39 1.20 -12.01 -2.97
N GLY A 40 1.51 -12.91 -2.02
CA GLY A 40 2.58 -13.91 -2.18
C GLY A 40 2.34 -14.86 -3.36
N ASP A 41 1.12 -15.40 -3.46
CA ASP A 41 0.77 -16.32 -4.55
C ASP A 41 0.70 -15.63 -5.92
N VAL A 42 0.14 -14.41 -5.96
CA VAL A 42 0.06 -13.61 -7.19
C VAL A 42 1.45 -13.39 -7.78
N VAL A 43 2.38 -12.90 -6.96
CA VAL A 43 3.76 -12.61 -7.41
C VAL A 43 4.55 -13.87 -7.71
N LYS A 44 4.23 -15.00 -7.07
CA LYS A 44 4.82 -16.30 -7.40
C LYS A 44 4.43 -16.78 -8.79
N THR A 45 3.18 -16.54 -9.21
CA THR A 45 2.67 -16.96 -10.53
C THR A 45 3.00 -15.96 -11.63
N ASP A 46 2.85 -14.67 -11.36
CA ASP A 46 3.20 -13.58 -12.27
C ASP A 46 4.00 -12.51 -11.52
N PRO A 47 5.34 -12.61 -11.52
CA PRO A 47 6.19 -11.63 -10.86
C PRO A 47 6.06 -10.21 -11.41
N MET A 48 5.61 -10.04 -12.66
CA MET A 48 5.50 -8.71 -13.29
C MET A 48 4.27 -7.93 -12.83
N SER A 49 3.28 -8.62 -12.25
CA SER A 49 2.10 -7.98 -11.65
C SER A 49 2.46 -6.89 -10.63
N VAL A 50 3.59 -7.01 -9.92
CA VAL A 50 4.08 -6.00 -8.97
C VAL A 50 4.33 -4.63 -9.59
N CYS A 51 4.48 -4.55 -10.92
CA CYS A 51 4.67 -3.30 -11.64
C CYS A 51 3.34 -2.61 -11.97
N ASP A 52 2.19 -3.27 -11.80
CA ASP A 52 0.86 -2.72 -12.04
C ASP A 52 0.20 -2.36 -10.71
N TRP A 53 0.18 -1.06 -10.41
CA TRP A 53 -0.38 -0.56 -9.16
C TRP A 53 -1.85 -0.93 -8.96
N GLU A 54 -2.68 -0.76 -10.00
CA GLU A 54 -4.13 -0.96 -9.90
C GLU A 54 -4.46 -2.45 -9.77
N GLU A 55 -3.76 -3.32 -10.52
CA GLU A 55 -3.91 -4.77 -10.39
C GLU A 55 -3.57 -5.23 -8.96
N MET A 56 -2.47 -4.75 -8.38
CA MET A 56 -2.07 -5.14 -7.03
C MET A 56 -3.05 -4.63 -5.96
N LEU A 57 -3.63 -3.43 -6.12
CA LEU A 57 -4.71 -2.95 -5.26
C LEU A 57 -5.96 -3.83 -5.37
N ASP A 58 -6.33 -4.24 -6.58
CA ASP A 58 -7.46 -5.15 -6.80
C ASP A 58 -7.20 -6.55 -6.19
N GLN A 59 -5.98 -7.05 -6.24
CA GLN A 59 -5.59 -8.31 -5.57
C GLN A 59 -5.67 -8.19 -4.05
N ILE A 60 -5.23 -7.07 -3.46
CA ILE A 60 -5.44 -6.79 -2.04
C ILE A 60 -6.92 -6.76 -1.69
N ALA A 61 -7.75 -6.09 -2.49
CA ALA A 61 -9.18 -6.02 -2.24
C ALA A 61 -9.83 -7.41 -2.25
N LYS A 62 -9.36 -8.33 -3.10
CA LYS A 62 -9.84 -9.72 -3.19
C LYS A 62 -9.26 -10.66 -2.13
N SER A 63 -8.16 -10.29 -1.48
CA SER A 63 -7.49 -11.16 -0.50
C SER A 63 -8.34 -11.42 0.76
N THR A 64 -8.02 -12.50 1.48
CA THR A 64 -8.62 -12.83 2.79
C THR A 64 -7.52 -12.79 3.85
N PRO A 65 -7.75 -12.20 5.04
CA PRO A 65 -6.79 -12.26 6.14
C PRO A 65 -6.50 -13.72 6.54
N GLU A 66 -5.21 -14.06 6.69
CA GLU A 66 -4.78 -15.38 7.18
C GLU A 66 -4.93 -15.51 8.69
N THR A 67 -4.91 -14.38 9.41
CA THR A 67 -5.20 -14.28 10.84
C THR A 67 -6.35 -13.31 11.06
N GLU A 68 -7.03 -13.46 12.19
CA GLU A 68 -8.02 -12.46 12.61
C GLU A 68 -7.35 -11.08 12.76
N PRO A 69 -7.94 -10.01 12.19
CA PRO A 69 -7.40 -8.66 12.35
C PRO A 69 -7.22 -8.27 13.81
N GLY A 70 -6.02 -7.84 14.17
CA GLY A 70 -5.64 -7.46 15.54
C GLY A 70 -5.12 -8.61 16.41
N SER A 71 -5.28 -9.88 15.99
CA SER A 71 -4.90 -11.03 16.83
C SER A 71 -3.39 -11.30 16.88
N SER A 72 -2.68 -10.96 15.82
CA SER A 72 -1.26 -11.30 15.63
C SER A 72 -0.54 -10.19 14.87
N GLN A 73 0.69 -9.88 15.26
CA GLN A 73 1.57 -8.97 14.53
C GLN A 73 2.51 -9.77 13.63
N ILE A 74 2.29 -9.70 12.31
CA ILE A 74 3.12 -10.42 11.32
C ILE A 74 3.50 -9.44 10.21
N TYR A 75 4.79 -9.29 9.98
CA TYR A 75 5.32 -8.29 9.05
C TYR A 75 4.78 -8.47 7.63
N HIS A 76 4.25 -7.40 7.06
CA HIS A 76 3.67 -7.39 5.71
C HIS A 76 4.77 -7.12 4.68
N TYR A 77 5.64 -8.10 4.47
CA TYR A 77 6.90 -7.95 3.72
C TYR A 77 6.73 -7.45 2.29
N LEU A 78 5.60 -7.78 1.65
CA LEU A 78 5.29 -7.36 0.30
C LEU A 78 4.08 -6.42 0.27
N SER A 79 2.99 -6.77 0.95
CA SER A 79 1.71 -6.07 0.83
C SER A 79 1.66 -4.68 1.46
N PHE A 80 2.61 -4.31 2.34
CA PHE A 80 2.53 -3.08 3.12
C PHE A 80 2.45 -1.80 2.28
N GLY A 81 3.24 -1.70 1.21
CA GLY A 81 3.29 -0.53 0.35
C GLY A 81 1.94 -0.24 -0.33
N TRP A 82 1.32 -1.28 -0.89
CA TRP A 82 0.00 -1.16 -1.51
C TRP A 82 -1.14 -0.99 -0.50
N LEU A 83 -1.05 -1.62 0.68
CA LEU A 83 -2.04 -1.40 1.76
C LEU A 83 -2.05 0.07 2.21
N CYS A 84 -0.88 0.64 2.49
CA CYS A 84 -0.78 2.03 2.95
C CYS A 84 -1.04 3.02 1.81
N GLY A 85 -0.43 2.82 0.65
CA GLY A 85 -0.60 3.70 -0.50
C GLY A 85 -2.03 3.69 -1.03
N GLY A 86 -2.65 2.50 -1.15
CA GLY A 86 -4.05 2.36 -1.53
C GLY A 86 -4.99 3.09 -0.57
N LEU A 87 -4.78 2.96 0.74
CA LEU A 87 -5.52 3.72 1.75
C LEU A 87 -5.35 5.24 1.57
N ILE A 88 -4.13 5.71 1.33
CA ILE A 88 -3.82 7.13 1.12
C ILE A 88 -4.52 7.65 -0.14
N GLU A 89 -4.47 6.92 -1.25
CA GLU A 89 -5.12 7.34 -2.50
C GLU A 89 -6.64 7.44 -2.33
N HIS A 90 -7.26 6.44 -1.70
CA HIS A 90 -8.71 6.45 -1.46
C HIS A 90 -9.14 7.55 -0.47
N ALA A 91 -8.34 7.80 0.58
CA ALA A 91 -8.63 8.85 1.55
C ALA A 91 -8.47 10.27 0.98
N SER A 92 -7.54 10.45 0.03
CA SER A 92 -7.21 11.77 -0.52
C SER A 92 -7.86 12.06 -1.86
N GLY A 93 -8.27 11.04 -2.61
CA GLY A 93 -8.71 11.15 -4.00
C GLY A 93 -7.58 11.51 -4.98
N ARG A 94 -6.31 11.40 -4.54
CA ARG A 94 -5.11 11.80 -5.29
C ARG A 94 -4.14 10.64 -5.41
N LYS A 95 -3.21 10.73 -6.36
CA LYS A 95 -2.21 9.68 -6.54
C LYS A 95 -1.19 9.72 -5.40
N PHE A 96 -0.73 8.54 -4.97
CA PHE A 96 0.15 8.39 -3.81
C PHE A 96 1.44 9.19 -3.98
N GLN A 97 2.04 9.18 -5.18
CA GLN A 97 3.24 9.96 -5.47
C GLN A 97 3.01 11.47 -5.26
N GLU A 98 1.85 12.02 -5.64
CA GLU A 98 1.56 13.45 -5.43
C GLU A 98 1.52 13.80 -3.95
N ILE A 99 0.96 12.91 -3.12
CA ILE A 99 0.91 13.09 -1.67
C ILE A 99 2.30 12.96 -1.06
N LEU A 100 3.11 12.00 -1.52
CA LEU A 100 4.49 11.83 -1.08
C LEU A 100 5.33 13.08 -1.37
N GLU A 101 5.21 13.62 -2.59
CA GLU A 101 5.91 14.83 -3.01
C GLU A 101 5.53 16.04 -2.13
N GLU A 102 4.24 16.28 -1.96
CA GLU A 102 3.72 17.43 -1.21
C GLU A 102 3.98 17.33 0.29
N ALA A 103 3.81 16.16 0.89
CA ALA A 103 3.85 15.99 2.34
C ALA A 103 5.26 15.72 2.88
N ILE A 104 6.17 15.15 2.06
CA ILE A 104 7.48 14.67 2.51
C ILE A 104 8.61 15.26 1.67
N VAL A 105 8.60 15.09 0.34
CA VAL A 105 9.76 15.41 -0.50
C VAL A 105 10.04 16.92 -0.52
N HIS A 106 9.07 17.74 -0.91
CA HIS A 106 9.26 19.20 -0.99
C HIS A 106 9.50 19.85 0.40
N PRO A 107 8.78 19.49 1.48
CA PRO A 107 9.02 20.08 2.80
C PRO A 107 10.41 19.73 3.39
N LEU A 108 11.00 18.61 2.97
CA LEU A 108 12.32 18.17 3.43
C LEU A 108 13.46 18.55 2.48
N HIS A 109 13.16 19.12 1.30
CA HIS A 109 14.15 19.49 0.28
C HIS A 109 15.01 18.32 -0.22
N ILE A 110 14.37 17.18 -0.49
CA ILE A 110 15.02 15.94 -0.95
C ILE A 110 14.58 15.55 -2.38
N GLU A 111 14.16 16.53 -3.18
CA GLU A 111 13.86 16.34 -4.59
C GLU A 111 15.06 15.71 -5.29
N GLY A 112 14.85 14.63 -6.03
CA GLY A 112 15.97 13.90 -6.62
C GLY A 112 16.42 12.66 -5.86
N GLU A 113 16.07 12.55 -4.57
CA GLU A 113 16.65 11.54 -3.66
C GLU A 113 15.67 10.44 -3.25
N LEU A 114 14.37 10.71 -3.27
CA LEU A 114 13.32 9.77 -2.90
C LEU A 114 12.32 9.57 -4.04
N TYR A 115 12.15 8.33 -4.47
CA TYR A 115 11.16 7.95 -5.48
C TYR A 115 10.41 6.68 -5.07
N VAL A 116 9.09 6.70 -5.22
CA VAL A 116 8.27 5.48 -5.27
C VAL A 116 7.76 5.33 -6.70
N GLY A 117 8.55 4.61 -7.51
CA GLY A 117 8.40 4.55 -8.96
C GLY A 117 9.29 5.59 -9.66
N ILE A 118 10.32 5.13 -10.38
CA ILE A 118 11.30 6.01 -11.01
C ILE A 118 10.67 6.75 -12.21
N PRO A 119 10.75 8.09 -12.27
CA PRO A 119 10.29 8.89 -13.40
C PRO A 119 10.90 8.42 -14.72
N PRO A 120 10.15 8.39 -15.84
CA PRO A 120 10.65 7.93 -17.13
C PRO A 120 11.94 8.61 -17.59
N VAL A 121 12.08 9.92 -17.32
CA VAL A 121 13.27 10.71 -17.70
C VAL A 121 14.56 10.25 -17.00
N LEU A 122 14.45 9.55 -15.87
CA LEU A 122 15.58 8.99 -15.12
C LEU A 122 15.80 7.49 -15.40
N ARG A 123 14.94 6.85 -16.22
CA ARG A 123 15.12 5.46 -16.60
C ARG A 123 16.23 5.36 -17.65
N GLY A 124 17.37 4.77 -17.28
CA GLY A 124 18.49 4.54 -18.19
C GLY A 124 19.68 5.48 -18.02
N THR A 125 19.62 6.45 -17.11
CA THR A 125 20.83 7.12 -16.61
C THR A 125 21.56 6.15 -15.69
N SER A 126 22.63 5.55 -16.19
CA SER A 126 23.55 4.79 -15.34
C SER A 126 24.09 5.73 -14.27
N TYR A 127 23.73 5.47 -13.01
CA TYR A 127 24.43 6.05 -11.88
C TYR A 127 25.88 5.56 -11.99
N LYS A 128 26.79 6.45 -12.37
CA LYS A 128 28.21 6.21 -12.14
C LYS A 128 28.41 6.29 -10.63
N ALA A 129 28.58 5.12 -10.00
CA ALA A 129 29.14 5.01 -8.67
C ALA A 129 30.56 5.62 -8.63
#